data_AF-A0A1Y0VL79-F1
#
_entry.id   AF-A0A1Y0VL79-F1
#
_cell.length_a   1.000
_cell.length_b   1.000
_cell.length_c   1.000
_cell.angle_alpha   90.00
_cell.angle_beta   90.00
_cell.angle_gamma   90.00
#
_symmetry.space_group_name_H-M   'P 1'
#
loop_
_entity.id
_entity.type
_entity.pdbx_description
1 polymer ?
#
loop_
_entity_poly.entity_id
_entity_poly.type
_entity_poly.pdbx_seq_one_letter_code
_entity_poly.pdbx_strand_id
1 'polypeptide(L)'
;MLGKVVLLFVASAIFSAIGGTVLGIFGENVIQNLRKTLWKRLTLLKVSYFDTVKAGEISSWLVNDTNQVKQLLAVTFPQTLASIITVVGTIYMMIRMDWHMTLAMVIAVPVVVILMVPVMAFGTKVGHIRQDALALFNGIVSETLSEIRLVKTSNAENQAHEHADNEINRLFKIGKKEAILMQQCNQL
;
A
#
# COMPACT_ATOMS: atom_id res chain seq x y z
N MET A 1 -17.58 -33.58 19.14
CA MET A 1 -16.71 -32.96 18.12
C MET A 1 -17.00 -31.45 18.01
N LEU A 2 -18.25 -31.04 17.80
CA LEU A 2 -18.68 -29.63 17.70
C LEU A 2 -18.25 -28.75 18.89
N GLY A 3 -18.44 -29.20 20.14
CA GLY A 3 -18.06 -28.40 21.32
C GLY A 3 -16.57 -28.05 21.40
N LYS A 4 -15.68 -28.94 20.92
CA LYS A 4 -14.23 -28.68 20.89
C LYS A 4 -13.86 -27.65 19.83
N VAL A 5 -14.51 -27.68 18.67
CA VAL A 5 -14.31 -26.71 17.59
C VAL A 5 -14.77 -25.33 18.02
N VAL A 6 -15.95 -25.24 18.64
CA VAL A 6 -16.47 -23.97 19.19
C VAL A 6 -15.53 -23.40 20.25
N LEU A 7 -15.03 -24.23 21.16
CA LEU A 7 -14.10 -23.79 22.20
C LEU A 7 -12.78 -23.27 21.62
N LEU A 8 -12.21 -23.97 20.62
CA LEU A 8 -11.00 -23.51 19.92
C LEU A 8 -11.22 -22.19 19.19
N PHE A 9 -12.37 -22.01 18.54
CA PHE A 9 -12.70 -20.78 17.84
C PHE A 9 -12.82 -19.59 18.81
N VAL A 10 -13.55 -19.78 19.91
CA VAL A 10 -13.68 -18.74 20.96
C VAL A 10 -12.32 -18.41 21.57
N ALA A 11 -11.51 -19.42 21.89
CA ALA A 11 -10.16 -19.21 22.40
C ALA A 11 -9.30 -18.42 21.41
N SER A 12 -9.31 -18.79 20.12
CA SER A 12 -8.59 -18.07 19.07
C SER A 12 -9.02 -16.62 18.98
N ALA A 13 -10.33 -16.33 19.01
CA ALA A 13 -10.84 -14.97 18.95
C ALA A 13 -10.35 -14.12 20.14
N ILE A 14 -10.32 -14.69 21.34
CA ILE A 14 -9.81 -14.03 22.55
C ILE A 14 -8.30 -13.76 22.41
N PHE A 15 -7.51 -14.75 22.00
CA PHE A 15 -6.07 -14.57 21.78
C PHE A 15 -5.76 -13.52 20.71
N SER A 16 -6.51 -13.51 19.61
CA SER A 16 -6.36 -12.50 18.55
C SER A 16 -6.70 -11.11 19.06
N ALA A 17 -7.76 -10.95 19.84
CA ALA A 17 -8.15 -9.67 20.42
C ALA A 17 -7.06 -9.14 21.38
N ILE A 18 -6.61 -9.99 22.31
CA ILE A 18 -5.56 -9.64 23.28
C ILE A 18 -4.26 -9.29 22.55
N GLY A 19 -3.82 -10.13 21.62
CA GLY A 19 -2.61 -9.90 20.83
C GLY A 19 -2.66 -8.58 20.05
N GLY A 20 -3.80 -8.29 19.42
CA GLY A 20 -4.03 -7.04 18.71
C GLY A 20 -3.96 -5.81 19.62
N THR A 21 -4.58 -5.87 20.80
CA THR A 21 -4.50 -4.77 21.78
C THR A 21 -3.08 -4.56 22.29
N VAL A 22 -2.35 -5.63 22.63
CA VAL A 22 -0.96 -5.54 23.10
C VAL A 22 -0.04 -4.91 22.05
N LEU A 23 -0.14 -5.36 20.79
CA LEU A 23 0.62 -4.78 19.68
C LEU A 23 0.25 -3.32 19.42
N GLY A 24 -1.05 -2.98 19.53
CA GLY A 24 -1.52 -1.59 19.41
C GLY A 24 -0.93 -0.67 20.48
N ILE A 25 -0.95 -1.11 21.75
CA ILE A 25 -0.36 -0.37 22.87
C ILE A 25 1.15 -0.24 22.70
N PHE A 26 1.84 -1.30 22.28
CA PHE A 26 3.27 -1.25 21.97
C PHE A 26 3.57 -0.20 20.89
N GLY A 27 2.80 -0.19 19.80
CA GLY A 27 2.97 0.79 18.73
C GLY A 27 2.82 2.23 19.21
N GLU A 28 1.86 2.49 20.09
CA GLU A 28 1.66 3.83 20.65
C GLU A 28 2.81 4.26 21.56
N ASN A 29 3.33 3.36 22.39
CA ASN A 29 4.51 3.62 23.22
C ASN A 29 5.74 3.98 22.38
N VAL A 30 5.97 3.26 21.28
CA VAL A 30 7.09 3.53 20.36
C VAL A 30 6.96 4.92 19.73
N ILE A 31 5.80 5.28 19.19
CA ILE A 31 5.59 6.63 18.63
C ILE A 31 5.77 7.70 19.70
N GLN A 32 5.20 7.48 20.89
CA GLN A 32 5.27 8.48 21.96
C GLN A 32 6.73 8.79 22.30
N ASN A 33 7.58 7.77 22.42
CA ASN A 33 8.99 7.96 22.70
C ASN A 33 9.74 8.63 21.53
N LEU A 34 9.42 8.23 20.29
CA LEU A 34 10.00 8.82 19.09
C LEU A 34 9.66 10.31 18.97
N ARG A 35 8.37 10.68 19.09
CA ARG A 35 7.91 12.07 19.03
C ARG A 35 8.50 12.93 20.14
N LYS A 36 8.60 12.41 21.38
CA LYS A 36 9.26 13.11 22.49
C LYS A 36 10.73 13.40 22.19
N THR A 37 11.44 12.41 21.64
CA THR A 37 12.86 12.53 21.29
C THR A 37 13.08 13.53 20.15
N LEU A 38 12.27 13.45 19.10
CA LEU A 38 12.32 14.39 17.97
C LEU A 38 11.99 15.82 18.43
N TRP A 39 10.92 15.99 19.22
CA TRP A 39 10.53 17.29 19.76
C TRP A 39 11.65 17.93 20.57
N LYS A 40 12.24 17.19 21.51
CA LYS A 40 13.36 17.68 22.32
C LYS A 40 14.54 18.15 21.44
N ARG A 41 14.86 17.40 20.38
CA ARG A 41 15.96 17.74 19.49
C ARG A 41 15.63 18.96 18.61
N LEU A 42 14.41 19.05 18.10
CA LEU A 42 13.91 20.19 17.33
C LEU A 42 13.98 21.49 18.15
N THR A 43 13.59 21.46 19.43
CA THR A 43 13.64 22.66 20.28
C THR A 43 15.05 23.17 20.61
N LEU A 44 16.08 22.34 20.41
CA LEU A 44 17.49 22.68 20.67
C LEU A 44 18.26 23.10 19.40
N LEU A 45 17.63 23.00 18.23
CA LEU A 45 18.25 23.37 16.96
C LEU A 45 18.41 24.89 16.83
N LYS A 46 19.47 25.31 16.13
CA LYS A 46 19.74 26.74 15.86
C LYS A 46 18.68 27.31 14.90
N VAL A 47 18.37 28.60 15.05
CA VAL A 47 17.39 29.32 14.22
C VAL A 47 17.69 29.17 12.72
N SER A 48 18.97 29.17 12.32
CA SER A 48 19.40 28.99 10.92
C SER A 48 18.89 27.70 10.25
N TYR A 49 18.53 26.66 11.01
CA TYR A 49 17.90 25.47 10.45
C TYR A 49 16.44 25.72 10.02
N PHE A 50 15.73 26.58 10.74
CA PHE A 50 14.34 26.94 10.45
C PHE A 50 14.23 27.97 9.31
N ASP A 51 15.34 28.62 8.94
CA ASP A 51 15.40 29.48 7.75
C ASP A 51 15.45 28.66 6.44
N THR A 52 15.92 27.40 6.51
CA THR A 52 16.03 26.50 5.35
C THR A 52 14.88 25.50 5.25
N VAL A 53 14.29 25.07 6.37
CA VAL A 53 13.20 24.08 6.39
C VAL A 53 11.89 24.72 6.88
N LYS A 54 10.82 24.55 6.09
CA LYS A 54 9.50 25.13 6.43
C LYS A 54 8.89 24.43 7.64
N ALA A 55 8.27 25.20 8.53
CA ALA A 55 7.60 24.66 9.72
C ALA A 55 6.51 23.61 9.40
N GLY A 56 5.78 23.77 8.29
CA GLY A 56 4.80 22.79 7.83
C GLY A 56 5.39 21.43 7.45
N GLU A 57 6.61 21.43 6.92
CA GLU A 57 7.33 20.21 6.55
C GLU A 57 7.79 19.45 7.80
N ILE A 58 8.34 20.15 8.79
CA ILE A 58 8.69 19.59 10.11
C ILE A 58 7.47 19.00 10.80
N SER A 59 6.33 19.71 10.76
CA SER A 59 5.06 19.22 11.32
C SER A 59 4.59 17.95 10.62
N SER A 60 4.73 17.89 9.29
CA SER A 60 4.39 16.70 8.50
C SER A 60 5.24 15.50 8.93
N TRP A 61 6.56 15.65 9.02
CA TRP A 61 7.44 14.57 9.46
C TRP A 61 7.11 14.09 10.88
N LEU A 62 6.86 15.03 11.81
CA LEU A 62 6.56 14.67 13.19
C LEU A 62 5.25 13.89 13.34
N VAL A 63 4.27 14.13 12.47
CA VAL A 63 2.97 13.45 12.52
C VAL A 63 2.94 12.23 11.60
N ASN A 64 3.15 12.46 10.30
CA ASN A 64 3.00 11.48 9.24
C ASN A 64 4.12 10.43 9.25
N ASP A 65 5.38 10.85 9.25
CA ASP A 65 6.49 9.89 9.13
C ASP A 65 6.60 9.04 10.39
N THR A 66 6.41 9.63 11.57
CA THR A 66 6.35 8.85 12.82
C THR A 66 5.18 7.85 12.85
N ASN A 67 4.04 8.20 12.24
CA ASN A 67 2.92 7.27 12.10
C ASN A 67 3.22 6.15 11.09
N GLN A 68 3.95 6.43 10.01
CA GLN A 68 4.43 5.39 9.10
C GLN A 68 5.40 4.44 9.81
N VAL A 69 6.28 4.95 10.67
CA VAL A 69 7.15 4.10 11.51
C VAL A 69 6.32 3.20 12.44
N LYS A 70 5.22 3.71 13.03
CA LYS A 70 4.27 2.87 13.80
C LYS A 70 3.70 1.76 12.95
N GLN A 71 3.20 2.10 11.77
CA GLN A 71 2.56 1.13 10.88
C GLN A 71 3.51 -0.01 10.57
N LEU A 72 4.78 0.31 10.29
CA LEU A 72 5.81 -0.69 10.02
C LEU A 72 6.11 -1.57 11.25
N LEU A 73 6.35 -0.97 12.41
CA LEU A 73 6.82 -1.69 13.61
C LEU A 73 5.71 -2.41 14.38
N ALA A 74 4.52 -1.84 14.44
CA ALA A 74 3.41 -2.33 15.27
C ALA A 74 2.40 -3.17 14.49
N VAL A 75 2.33 -3.01 13.17
CA VAL A 75 1.36 -3.72 12.32
C VAL A 75 2.07 -4.62 11.33
N THR A 76 2.81 -4.05 10.37
CA THR A 76 3.36 -4.79 9.24
C THR A 76 4.37 -5.86 9.68
N PHE A 77 5.29 -5.50 10.57
CA PHE A 77 6.34 -6.42 11.01
C PHE A 77 5.80 -7.61 11.83
N PRO A 78 4.96 -7.41 12.88
CA PRO A 78 4.31 -8.52 13.58
C PRO A 78 3.44 -9.39 12.67
N GLN A 79 2.67 -8.78 11.76
CA GLN A 79 1.83 -9.50 10.80
C GLN A 79 2.69 -10.39 9.88
N THR A 80 3.80 -9.85 9.37
CA THR A 80 4.72 -10.60 8.49
C THR A 80 5.31 -11.78 9.24
N LEU A 81 5.76 -11.58 10.48
CA LEU A 81 6.32 -12.65 11.30
C LEU A 81 5.28 -13.74 11.59
N ALA A 82 4.06 -13.35 11.96
CA ALA A 82 2.95 -14.28 12.18
C ALA A 82 2.60 -15.09 10.91
N SER A 83 2.59 -14.43 9.74
CA SER A 83 2.37 -15.09 8.46
C SER A 83 3.48 -16.11 8.15
N ILE A 84 4.75 -15.78 8.39
CA ILE A 84 5.87 -16.72 8.20
C ILE A 84 5.70 -17.94 9.13
N ILE A 85 5.43 -17.73 10.41
CA ILE A 85 5.21 -18.81 11.38
C ILE A 85 4.01 -19.68 10.94
N THR A 86 2.94 -19.06 10.47
CA THR A 86 1.73 -19.76 10.01
C THR A 86 2.03 -20.62 8.78
N VAL A 87 2.75 -20.09 7.79
CA VAL A 87 3.14 -20.83 6.58
C VAL A 87 4.03 -22.01 6.95
N VAL A 88 5.08 -21.79 7.75
CA VAL A 88 5.99 -22.85 8.18
C VAL A 88 5.26 -23.92 9.01
N GLY A 89 4.41 -23.48 9.95
CA GLY A 89 3.61 -24.38 10.79
C GLY A 89 2.62 -25.20 9.97
N THR A 90 1.97 -24.59 8.96
CA THR A 90 1.05 -25.27 8.06
C THR A 90 1.78 -26.31 7.21
N ILE A 91 2.89 -25.96 6.58
CA ILE A 91 3.70 -26.89 5.77
C ILE A 91 4.17 -28.06 6.64
N TYR A 92 4.67 -27.80 7.85
CA TYR A 92 5.08 -28.84 8.80
C TYR A 92 3.93 -29.80 9.15
N MET A 93 2.74 -29.26 9.43
CA MET A 93 1.56 -30.06 9.74
C MET A 93 1.09 -30.90 8.54
N MET A 94 1.10 -30.33 7.33
CA MET A 94 0.75 -31.04 6.10
C MET A 94 1.69 -32.24 5.85
N ILE A 95 3.00 -31.99 5.93
CA ILE A 95 4.08 -32.98 5.82
C ILE A 95 3.90 -34.14 6.80
N ARG A 96 3.51 -33.82 8.05
CA ARG A 96 3.26 -34.80 9.11
C ARG A 96 2.03 -35.66 8.86
N MET A 97 1.02 -35.12 8.18
CA MET A 97 -0.25 -35.80 7.93
C MET A 97 -0.15 -36.74 6.73
N ASP A 98 0.30 -36.21 5.59
CA ASP A 98 0.53 -36.99 4.37
C ASP A 98 1.57 -36.28 3.49
N TRP A 99 2.78 -36.85 3.42
CA TRP A 99 3.87 -36.29 2.64
C TRP A 99 3.63 -36.36 1.12
N HIS A 100 2.91 -37.39 0.63
CA HIS A 100 2.69 -37.59 -0.80
C HIS A 100 1.75 -36.52 -1.37
N MET A 101 0.63 -36.28 -0.70
CA MET A 101 -0.33 -35.24 -1.11
C MET A 101 0.26 -33.83 -0.92
N THR A 102 1.05 -33.63 0.13
CA THR A 102 1.73 -32.35 0.38
C THR A 102 2.74 -32.02 -0.72
N LEU A 103 3.56 -32.99 -1.14
CA LEU A 103 4.54 -32.78 -2.20
C LEU A 103 3.86 -32.44 -3.54
N ALA A 104 2.74 -33.09 -3.85
CA ALA A 104 1.94 -32.76 -5.03
C ALA A 104 1.43 -31.30 -4.99
N MET A 105 0.91 -30.84 -3.86
CA MET A 105 0.48 -29.44 -3.69
C MET A 105 1.65 -28.46 -3.77
N VAL A 106 2.77 -28.75 -3.10
CA VAL A 106 3.96 -27.90 -3.09
C VAL A 106 4.56 -27.73 -4.49
N ILE A 107 4.40 -28.71 -5.38
CA ILE A 107 4.80 -28.60 -6.80
C ILE A 107 3.73 -27.89 -7.64
N ALA A 108 2.44 -28.12 -7.36
CA ALA A 108 1.35 -27.48 -8.10
C ALA A 108 1.35 -25.95 -7.95
N VAL A 109 1.61 -25.44 -6.74
CA VAL A 109 1.66 -23.98 -6.46
C VAL A 109 2.66 -23.24 -7.36
N PRO A 110 3.97 -23.57 -7.40
CA PRO A 110 4.92 -22.88 -8.26
C PRO A 110 4.61 -23.04 -9.74
N VAL A 111 4.01 -24.16 -10.19
CA VAL A 111 3.54 -24.31 -11.57
C VAL A 111 2.48 -23.26 -11.90
N VAL A 112 1.48 -23.08 -11.04
CA VAL A 112 0.46 -22.03 -11.20
C VAL A 112 1.09 -20.63 -11.17
N VAL A 113 2.03 -20.39 -10.26
CA VAL A 113 2.74 -19.10 -10.18
C VAL A 113 3.50 -18.82 -11.48
N ILE A 114 4.25 -19.78 -12.02
CA ILE A 114 5.00 -19.63 -13.27
C ILE A 114 4.06 -19.28 -14.44
N LEU A 115 2.88 -19.93 -14.50
CA LEU A 115 1.87 -19.63 -15.51
C LEU A 115 1.26 -18.23 -15.34
N MET A 116 1.18 -17.72 -14.10
CA MET A 116 0.67 -16.38 -13.79
C MET A 116 1.70 -15.25 -13.94
N VAL A 117 3.01 -15.51 -13.79
CA VAL A 117 4.08 -14.51 -13.95
C VAL A 117 3.94 -13.63 -15.21
N PRO A 118 3.67 -14.15 -16.43
CA PRO A 118 3.54 -13.29 -17.61
C PRO A 118 2.34 -12.35 -17.53
N VAL A 119 1.22 -12.80 -16.94
CA VAL A 119 0.02 -11.97 -16.75
C VAL A 119 0.32 -10.86 -15.74
N MET A 120 0.98 -11.20 -14.63
CA MET A 120 1.39 -10.24 -13.61
C MET A 120 2.37 -9.20 -14.18
N ALA A 121 3.39 -9.63 -14.92
CA ALA A 121 4.38 -8.74 -15.54
C ALA A 121 3.77 -7.80 -16.59
N PHE A 122 2.78 -8.28 -17.35
CA PHE A 122 2.06 -7.44 -18.29
C PHE A 122 1.13 -6.45 -17.56
N GLY A 123 0.45 -6.89 -16.51
CA GLY A 123 -0.39 -6.05 -15.66
C GLY A 123 0.39 -4.90 -15.01
N THR A 124 1.57 -5.19 -14.43
CA THR A 124 2.43 -4.14 -13.84
C THR A 124 2.89 -3.13 -14.88
N LYS A 125 3.29 -3.59 -16.08
CA LYS A 125 3.66 -2.69 -17.18
C LYS A 125 2.53 -1.75 -17.60
N VAL A 126 1.30 -2.28 -17.74
CA VAL A 126 0.13 -1.46 -18.09
C VAL A 126 -0.23 -0.49 -16.96
N GLY A 127 -0.10 -0.93 -15.71
CA GLY A 127 -0.27 -0.08 -14.53
C GLY A 127 0.69 1.12 -14.52
N HIS A 128 1.98 0.90 -14.84
CA HIS A 128 2.94 2.00 -14.98
C HIS A 128 2.57 2.97 -16.10
N ILE A 129 2.16 2.45 -17.27
CA ILE A 129 1.70 3.30 -18.38
C ILE A 129 0.46 4.14 -17.97
N ARG A 130 -0.48 3.56 -17.19
CA ARG A 130 -1.62 4.33 -16.67
C ARG A 130 -1.16 5.39 -15.67
N GLN A 131 -0.25 5.06 -14.78
CA GLN A 131 0.29 6.01 -13.80
C GLN A 131 0.98 7.19 -14.49
N ASP A 132 1.77 6.95 -15.53
CA ASP A 132 2.41 8.02 -16.31
C ASP A 132 1.37 8.93 -17.01
N ALA A 133 0.33 8.34 -17.61
CA ALA A 133 -0.76 9.10 -18.22
C ALA A 133 -1.56 9.92 -17.18
N LEU A 134 -1.81 9.36 -15.99
CA LEU A 134 -2.44 10.08 -14.88
C LEU A 134 -1.57 11.23 -14.38
N ALA A 135 -0.26 11.04 -14.29
CA ALA A 135 0.67 12.10 -13.89
C ALA A 135 0.65 13.25 -14.90
N LEU A 136 0.65 12.94 -16.20
CA LEU A 136 0.56 13.93 -17.27
C LEU A 136 -0.77 14.69 -17.22
N PHE A 137 -1.89 13.99 -17.06
CA PHE A 137 -3.21 14.63 -16.91
C PHE A 137 -3.29 15.52 -15.66
N ASN A 138 -2.76 15.07 -14.52
CA ASN A 138 -2.67 15.91 -13.31
C ASN A 138 -1.81 17.16 -13.55
N GLY A 139 -0.73 17.05 -14.34
CA GLY A 139 0.07 18.19 -14.78
C GLY A 139 -0.78 19.21 -15.55
N ILE A 140 -1.51 18.76 -16.58
CA ILE A 140 -2.41 19.61 -17.38
C ILE A 140 -3.44 20.31 -16.49
N VAL A 141 -4.07 19.57 -15.57
CA VAL A 141 -5.07 20.10 -14.65
C VAL A 141 -4.43 21.15 -13.72
N SER A 142 -3.28 20.86 -13.13
CA SER A 142 -2.58 21.77 -12.23
C SER A 142 -2.16 23.06 -12.94
N GLU A 143 -1.59 22.96 -14.14
CA GLU A 143 -1.18 24.11 -14.95
C GLU A 143 -2.38 24.97 -15.36
N THR A 144 -3.40 24.33 -15.95
CA THR A 144 -4.60 25.03 -16.45
C THR A 144 -5.36 25.73 -15.32
N LEU A 145 -5.49 25.09 -14.16
CA LEU A 145 -6.21 25.68 -13.03
C LEU A 145 -5.39 26.75 -12.30
N SER A 146 -4.07 26.58 -12.19
CA SER A 146 -3.20 27.60 -11.60
C SER A 146 -3.17 28.88 -12.46
N GLU A 147 -3.18 28.72 -13.77
CA GLU A 147 -3.15 29.82 -14.75
C GLU A 147 -4.53 30.10 -15.38
N ILE A 148 -5.62 29.76 -14.69
CA ILE A 148 -6.98 29.86 -15.25
C ILE A 148 -7.32 31.27 -15.74
N ARG A 149 -6.77 32.30 -15.07
CA ARG A 149 -6.96 33.69 -15.47
C ARG A 149 -6.37 33.95 -16.86
N LEU A 150 -5.17 33.44 -17.14
CA LEU A 150 -4.51 33.58 -18.44
C LEU A 150 -5.30 32.88 -19.55
N VAL A 151 -5.79 31.67 -19.28
CA VAL A 151 -6.63 30.91 -20.22
C VAL A 151 -7.89 31.71 -20.59
N LYS A 152 -8.57 32.30 -19.59
CA LYS A 152 -9.76 33.13 -19.79
C LYS A 152 -9.47 34.44 -20.52
N THR A 153 -8.40 35.15 -20.17
CA THR A 153 -8.07 36.44 -20.81
C THR A 153 -7.59 36.27 -22.25
N SER A 154 -6.98 35.14 -22.57
CA SER A 154 -6.52 34.80 -23.92
C SER A 154 -7.59 34.12 -24.78
N ASN A 155 -8.80 33.90 -24.25
CA ASN A 155 -9.90 33.20 -24.91
C ASN A 155 -9.49 31.79 -25.42
N ALA A 156 -8.62 31.12 -24.66
CA ALA A 156 -7.97 29.86 -25.03
C ALA A 156 -8.69 28.63 -24.44
N GLU A 157 -9.92 28.78 -23.94
CA GLU A 157 -10.65 27.69 -23.29
C GLU A 157 -10.86 26.49 -24.20
N ASN A 158 -11.21 26.71 -25.47
CA ASN A 158 -11.42 25.62 -26.42
C ASN A 158 -10.15 24.81 -26.65
N GLN A 159 -8.98 25.47 -26.69
CA GLN A 159 -7.69 24.81 -26.85
C GLN A 159 -7.32 24.00 -25.59
N ALA A 160 -7.54 24.56 -24.40
CA ALA A 160 -7.33 23.85 -23.14
C ALA A 160 -8.28 22.63 -23.00
N HIS A 161 -9.53 22.78 -23.43
CA HIS A 161 -10.51 21.69 -23.48
C HIS A 161 -10.09 20.58 -24.43
N GLU A 162 -9.69 20.90 -25.66
CA GLU A 162 -9.24 19.91 -26.64
C GLU A 162 -7.98 19.18 -26.16
N HIS A 163 -7.04 19.91 -25.55
CA HIS A 163 -5.83 19.30 -24.99
C HIS A 163 -6.15 18.30 -23.86
N ALA A 164 -7.03 18.70 -22.92
CA ALA A 164 -7.47 17.82 -21.84
C ALA A 164 -8.27 16.61 -22.36
N ASP A 165 -9.18 16.81 -23.31
CA ASP A 165 -10.02 15.74 -23.87
C ASP A 165 -9.19 14.66 -24.57
N ASN A 166 -8.14 15.06 -25.30
CA ASN A 166 -7.20 14.13 -25.92
C ASN A 166 -6.51 13.22 -24.88
N GLU A 167 -6.03 13.78 -23.77
CA GLU A 167 -5.38 13.00 -22.73
C GLU A 167 -6.37 12.15 -21.93
N ILE A 168 -7.59 12.65 -21.68
CA ILE A 168 -8.69 11.85 -21.07
C ILE A 168 -9.02 10.64 -21.94
N ASN A 169 -9.12 10.83 -23.27
CA ASN A 169 -9.37 9.74 -24.22
C ASN A 169 -8.22 8.72 -24.24
N ARG A 170 -6.97 9.18 -24.16
CA ARG A 170 -5.80 8.30 -24.03
C ARG A 170 -5.83 7.50 -22.73
N LEU A 171 -6.14 8.18 -21.62
CA LEU A 171 -6.27 7.57 -20.31
C LEU A 171 -7.38 6.51 -20.28
N PHE A 172 -8.52 6.78 -20.91
CA PHE A 172 -9.61 5.83 -21.07
C PHE A 172 -9.18 4.59 -21.88
N LYS A 173 -8.45 4.77 -22.99
CA LYS A 173 -7.94 3.64 -23.79
C LYS A 173 -6.97 2.75 -22.99
N ILE A 174 -6.10 3.36 -22.17
CA ILE A 174 -5.19 2.62 -21.29
C ILE A 174 -5.97 1.91 -20.18
N GLY A 175 -6.89 2.62 -19.52
CA GLY A 175 -7.74 2.07 -18.46
C GLY A 175 -8.62 0.92 -18.93
N LYS A 176 -9.15 0.98 -20.16
CA LYS A 176 -9.88 -0.14 -20.78
C LYS A 176 -9.00 -1.37 -20.96
N LYS A 177 -7.76 -1.20 -21.44
CA LYS A 177 -6.80 -2.32 -21.56
C LYS A 177 -6.49 -2.92 -20.20
N GLU A 178 -6.26 -2.08 -19.19
CA GLU A 178 -6.00 -2.54 -17.82
C GLU A 178 -7.20 -3.29 -17.21
N ALA A 179 -8.41 -2.78 -17.40
CA ALA A 179 -9.63 -3.40 -16.89
C ALA A 179 -9.84 -4.81 -17.48
N ILE A 180 -9.61 -4.99 -18.79
CA ILE A 180 -9.70 -6.31 -19.44
C ILE A 180 -8.67 -7.28 -18.84
N LEU A 181 -7.45 -6.81 -18.58
CA LEU A 181 -6.39 -7.63 -17.98
C LEU A 181 -6.68 -8.01 -16.53
N MET A 182 -7.14 -7.05 -15.72
CA MET A 182 -7.53 -7.32 -14.33
C MET A 182 -8.71 -8.30 -14.26
N GLN A 183 -9.69 -8.17 -15.16
CA GLN A 183 -10.84 -9.08 -15.22
C GLN A 183 -10.39 -10.52 -15.52
N GLN A 184 -9.45 -10.70 -16.46
CA GLN A 184 -8.88 -12.01 -16.79
C GLN A 184 -8.08 -12.62 -15.63
N CYS A 185 -7.37 -11.79 -14.86
CA CYS A 185 -6.65 -12.23 -13.67
C CYS A 185 -7.58 -12.69 -12.53
N ASN A 186 -8.78 -12.10 -12.40
CA ASN A 186 -9.72 -12.42 -11.31
C ASN A 186 -10.60 -13.66 -11.57
N GLN A 187 -10.59 -14.18 -12.81
CA GLN A 187 -11.36 -15.38 -13.20
C GLN A 187 -10.52 -16.67 -13.25
N LEU A 188 -9.21 -16.59 -13.01
CA LEU A 188 -8.26 -17.71 -12.94
C LEU A 188 -7.88 -17.99 -11.49
#